data_AF-A0A293MR61-F1
#
_entry.id   AF-A0A293MR61-F1
#
_cell.length_a   1.000
_cell.length_b   1.000
_cell.length_c   1.000
_cell.angle_alpha   90.00
_cell.angle_beta   90.00
_cell.angle_gamma   90.00
#
_symmetry.space_group_name_H-M   'P 1'
#
loop_
_entity.id
_entity.type
_entity.pdbx_description
1 polymer ?
#
loop_
_entity_poly.entity_id
_entity_poly.type
_entity_poly.pdbx_seq_one_letter_code
_entity_poly.pdbx_strand_id
1 'polypeptide(L)'
;MNVFLCGMDDYSQSKEGDVGLVVRMACMLAFKEVVCFLAANKPQLLQESHISSMMCAVAQQCVEVVDENRRFGTDVFVEVLYSTPVVPHIPHFKEAQAFLPHEVSKGYDLAYASNAFPYWGKFLSLPTYRKALFKGFLVSSGSRSEHVFEPAKDALVSYLLSLEEEKNPAGERLQDFD
;
A
#
# COMPACT_ATOMS: atom_id res chain seq x y z
N MET A 1 -14.19 -1.76 13.96
CA MET A 1 -13.26 -1.54 12.83
C MET A 1 -13.81 -2.03 11.50
N ASN A 2 -14.65 -3.08 11.45
CA ASN A 2 -15.25 -3.57 10.19
C ASN A 2 -15.96 -2.51 9.34
N VAL A 3 -16.64 -1.54 9.96
CA VAL A 3 -17.28 -0.43 9.22
C VAL A 3 -16.27 0.37 8.38
N PHE A 4 -15.05 0.57 8.88
CA PHE A 4 -13.99 1.26 8.15
C PHE A 4 -13.44 0.40 7.01
N LEU A 5 -13.32 -0.92 7.21
CA LEU A 5 -12.94 -1.85 6.13
C LEU A 5 -13.97 -1.83 5.00
N CYS A 6 -15.27 -1.91 5.33
CA CYS A 6 -16.33 -1.83 4.35
C CYS A 6 -16.30 -0.49 3.60
N GLY A 7 -16.11 0.62 4.32
CA GLY A 7 -16.04 1.94 3.68
C GLY A 7 -14.80 2.16 2.82
N MET A 8 -13.64 1.54 3.13
CA MET A 8 -12.46 1.54 2.27
C MET A 8 -12.62 0.67 1.00
N ASP A 9 -13.66 -0.16 0.92
CA ASP A 9 -14.02 -0.93 -0.29
C ASP A 9 -15.23 -0.34 -1.02
N ASP A 10 -15.64 0.89 -0.68
CA ASP A 10 -16.72 1.60 -1.36
C ASP A 10 -16.22 2.21 -2.68
N TYR A 11 -16.44 1.50 -3.79
CA TYR A 11 -16.15 1.97 -5.15
C TYR A 11 -17.41 2.44 -5.89
N SER A 12 -18.40 2.96 -5.16
CA SER A 12 -19.64 3.45 -5.75
C SER A 12 -19.39 4.55 -6.78
N GLN A 13 -19.99 4.39 -7.95
CA GLN A 13 -19.88 5.34 -9.07
C GLN A 13 -21.21 6.05 -9.28
N SER A 14 -21.12 7.34 -9.60
CA SER A 14 -22.23 8.18 -10.08
C SER A 14 -22.02 8.54 -11.55
N LYS A 15 -22.90 9.34 -12.15
CA LYS A 15 -22.68 9.87 -13.50
C LYS A 15 -21.52 10.86 -13.53
N GLU A 16 -21.22 11.47 -12.39
CA GLU A 16 -20.20 12.48 -12.16
C GLU A 16 -18.84 11.86 -11.79
N GLY A 17 -18.77 10.55 -11.56
CA GLY A 17 -17.55 9.81 -11.23
C GLY A 17 -17.60 9.08 -9.89
N ASP A 18 -16.41 8.82 -9.33
CA ASP A 18 -16.20 8.04 -8.10
C ASP A 18 -16.66 8.80 -6.85
N VAL A 19 -17.91 8.58 -6.45
CA VAL A 19 -18.47 9.16 -5.22
C VAL A 19 -18.02 8.40 -3.97
N GLY A 20 -17.61 7.13 -4.14
CA GLY A 20 -17.05 6.32 -3.06
C GLY A 20 -15.70 6.83 -2.54
N LEU A 21 -14.95 7.60 -3.35
CA LEU A 21 -13.66 8.17 -2.98
C LEU A 21 -13.68 8.89 -1.62
N VAL A 22 -14.69 9.75 -1.40
CA VAL A 22 -14.83 10.49 -0.14
C VAL A 22 -15.07 9.55 1.05
N VAL A 23 -15.83 8.46 0.85
CA VAL A 23 -16.07 7.44 1.87
C VAL A 23 -14.77 6.70 2.20
N ARG A 24 -13.99 6.31 1.18
CA ARG A 24 -12.69 5.64 1.36
C ARG A 24 -11.72 6.54 2.13
N MET A 25 -11.58 7.81 1.75
CA MET A 25 -10.73 8.78 2.44
C MET A 25 -11.17 9.05 3.89
N ALA A 26 -12.48 9.22 4.13
CA ALA A 26 -13.00 9.38 5.48
C ALA A 26 -12.73 8.16 6.37
N CYS A 27 -12.84 6.95 5.82
CA CYS A 27 -12.56 5.71 6.55
C CYS A 27 -11.07 5.54 6.86
N MET A 28 -10.19 5.89 5.91
CA MET A 28 -8.73 5.91 6.14
C MET A 28 -8.35 6.90 7.25
N LEU A 29 -8.94 8.10 7.25
CA LEU A 29 -8.69 9.10 8.30
C LEU A 29 -9.21 8.64 9.66
N ALA A 30 -10.45 8.17 9.71
CA ALA A 30 -11.06 7.69 10.95
C ALA A 30 -10.29 6.51 11.55
N PHE A 31 -9.80 5.60 10.70
CA PHE A 31 -8.88 4.54 11.11
C PHE A 31 -7.67 5.10 11.82
N LYS A 32 -6.91 5.99 11.16
CA LYS A 32 -5.71 6.63 11.70
C LYS A 32 -5.96 7.25 13.06
N GLU A 33 -6.96 8.12 13.15
CA GLU A 33 -7.28 8.84 14.39
C GLU A 33 -7.62 7.87 15.53
N VAL A 34 -8.45 6.85 15.25
CA VAL A 34 -8.83 5.86 16.26
C VAL A 34 -7.65 5.01 16.71
N VAL A 35 -6.80 4.53 15.79
CA VAL A 35 -5.67 3.65 16.19
C VAL A 35 -4.57 4.41 16.90
N CYS A 36 -4.25 5.63 16.47
CA CYS A 36 -3.28 6.48 17.17
C CYS A 36 -3.80 6.86 18.57
N PHE A 37 -5.08 7.21 18.69
CA PHE A 37 -5.69 7.48 20.00
C PHE A 37 -5.65 6.26 20.92
N LEU A 38 -6.01 5.08 20.42
CA LEU A 38 -6.00 3.85 21.20
C LEU A 38 -4.58 3.42 21.55
N ALA A 39 -3.59 3.57 20.67
CA ALA A 39 -2.19 3.30 20.98
C ALA A 39 -1.70 4.15 22.17
N ALA A 40 -2.15 5.41 22.25
CA ALA A 40 -1.78 6.31 23.33
C ALA A 40 -2.49 6.03 24.66
N ASN A 41 -3.73 5.55 24.63
CA ASN A 41 -4.58 5.50 25.81
C ASN A 41 -4.92 4.08 26.28
N LYS A 42 -5.17 3.16 25.34
CA LYS A 42 -5.64 1.79 25.60
C LYS A 42 -5.11 0.80 24.52
N PRO A 43 -3.79 0.61 24.39
CA PRO A 43 -3.20 -0.21 23.32
C PRO A 43 -3.68 -1.67 23.34
N GLN A 44 -4.07 -2.20 24.50
CA GLN A 44 -4.63 -3.53 24.65
C GLN A 44 -5.95 -3.77 23.91
N LEU A 45 -6.64 -2.71 23.46
CA LEU A 45 -7.86 -2.81 22.65
C LEU A 45 -7.54 -2.99 21.15
N LEU A 46 -6.29 -2.80 20.74
CA LEU A 46 -5.86 -2.96 19.36
C LEU A 46 -5.50 -4.42 19.10
N GLN A 47 -6.44 -5.15 18.49
CA GLN A 47 -6.22 -6.54 18.11
C GLN A 47 -5.41 -6.63 16.82
N GLU A 48 -4.46 -7.56 16.78
CA GLU A 48 -3.57 -7.80 15.64
C GLU A 48 -4.33 -8.02 14.33
N SER A 49 -5.38 -8.85 14.33
CA SER A 49 -6.18 -9.12 13.13
C SER A 49 -6.84 -7.86 12.57
N HIS A 50 -7.28 -6.95 13.43
CA HIS A 50 -7.87 -5.69 13.02
C HIS A 50 -6.81 -4.74 12.45
N ILE A 51 -5.68 -4.53 13.15
CA ILE A 51 -4.60 -3.66 12.65
C ILE A 51 -4.07 -4.18 11.31
N SER A 52 -3.79 -5.48 11.22
CA SER A 52 -3.32 -6.11 9.98
C SER A 52 -4.28 -5.90 8.82
N SER A 53 -5.58 -6.18 9.01
CA SER A 53 -6.59 -6.00 7.95
C SER A 53 -6.71 -4.54 7.51
N MET A 54 -6.67 -3.60 8.46
CA MET A 54 -6.78 -2.18 8.18
C MET A 54 -5.54 -1.64 7.44
N MET A 55 -4.33 -2.04 7.86
CA MET A 55 -3.09 -1.65 7.18
C MET A 55 -3.06 -2.22 5.75
N CYS A 56 -3.55 -3.43 5.52
CA CYS A 56 -3.72 -3.97 4.16
C CYS A 56 -4.73 -3.19 3.32
N ALA A 57 -5.86 -2.80 3.91
CA ALA A 57 -6.86 -1.99 3.22
C ALA A 57 -6.30 -0.61 2.83
N VAL A 58 -5.56 0.06 3.72
CA VAL A 58 -4.86 1.31 3.40
C VAL A 58 -3.81 1.09 2.31
N ALA A 59 -2.98 0.03 2.40
CA ALA A 59 -1.97 -0.26 1.39
C ALA A 59 -2.55 -0.44 -0.02
N GLN A 60 -3.76 -1.01 -0.15
CA GLN A 60 -4.47 -1.03 -1.44
C GLN A 60 -4.78 0.38 -1.95
N GLN A 61 -5.25 1.29 -1.08
CA GLN A 61 -5.55 2.67 -1.45
C GLN A 61 -4.31 3.42 -1.97
N CYS A 62 -3.12 3.06 -1.47
CA CYS A 62 -1.84 3.63 -1.88
C CYS A 62 -1.36 3.23 -3.29
N VAL A 63 -2.10 2.38 -4.00
CA VAL A 63 -1.79 1.97 -5.38
C VAL A 63 -2.99 2.11 -6.31
N GLU A 64 -3.96 2.95 -5.93
CA GLU A 64 -5.13 3.29 -6.73
C GLU A 64 -4.79 4.25 -7.89
N VAL A 65 -5.68 4.29 -8.89
CA VAL A 65 -5.52 5.12 -10.09
C VAL A 65 -5.62 6.61 -9.77
N VAL A 66 -6.48 6.98 -8.81
CA VAL A 66 -6.73 8.37 -8.46
C VAL A 66 -5.58 8.94 -7.62
N ASP A 67 -4.89 9.95 -8.15
CA ASP A 67 -3.71 10.57 -7.54
C ASP A 67 -3.95 11.07 -6.12
N GLU A 68 -5.08 11.75 -5.89
CA GLU A 68 -5.45 12.25 -4.56
C GLU A 68 -5.62 11.11 -3.55
N ASN A 69 -6.30 10.03 -3.95
CA ASN A 69 -6.49 8.86 -3.09
C ASN A 69 -5.16 8.19 -2.75
N ARG A 70 -4.29 8.03 -3.77
CA ARG A 70 -2.98 7.41 -3.61
C ARG A 70 -2.08 8.20 -2.68
N ARG A 71 -2.03 9.53 -2.86
CA ARG A 71 -1.33 10.46 -1.96
C ARG A 71 -1.88 10.33 -0.54
N PHE A 72 -3.20 10.45 -0.38
CA PHE A 72 -3.85 10.44 0.93
C PHE A 72 -3.68 9.11 1.67
N GLY A 73 -3.83 7.98 0.97
CA GLY A 73 -3.59 6.65 1.54
C GLY A 73 -2.15 6.48 2.00
N THR A 74 -1.20 6.99 1.21
CA THR A 74 0.23 6.95 1.57
C THR A 74 0.52 7.81 2.81
N ASP A 75 -0.02 9.03 2.87
CA ASP A 75 0.06 9.91 4.05
C ASP A 75 -0.47 9.18 5.30
N VAL A 76 -1.67 8.61 5.21
CA VAL A 76 -2.29 7.85 6.32
C VAL A 76 -1.43 6.66 6.75
N PHE A 77 -0.93 5.87 5.80
CA PHE A 77 -0.11 4.69 6.12
C PHE A 77 1.14 5.08 6.88
N VAL A 78 1.85 6.13 6.42
CA VAL A 78 3.07 6.64 7.06
C VAL A 78 2.76 7.21 8.44
N GLU A 79 1.70 8.02 8.57
CA GLU A 79 1.34 8.60 9.87
C GLU A 79 1.02 7.54 10.92
N VAL A 80 0.39 6.42 10.53
CA VAL A 80 0.21 5.25 11.41
C VAL A 80 1.55 4.56 11.68
N LEU A 81 2.36 4.31 10.66
CA LEU A 81 3.64 3.61 10.75
C LEU A 81 4.65 4.30 11.67
N TYR A 82 4.68 5.64 11.65
CA TYR A 82 5.60 6.46 12.44
C TYR A 82 4.92 7.17 13.62
N SER A 83 3.71 6.72 13.99
CA SER A 83 2.97 7.25 15.14
C SER A 83 3.79 7.17 16.44
N THR A 84 3.62 8.17 17.29
CA THR A 84 4.19 8.19 18.65
C THR A 84 3.08 8.47 19.66
N PRO A 85 2.75 7.52 20.56
CA PRO A 85 3.36 6.20 20.70
C PRO A 85 3.03 5.25 19.54
N VAL A 86 3.89 4.24 19.36
CA VAL A 86 3.80 3.29 18.25
C VAL A 86 2.50 2.49 18.31
N VAL A 87 1.78 2.46 17.20
CA VAL A 87 0.63 1.56 17.02
C VAL A 87 1.12 0.10 17.00
N PRO A 88 0.66 -0.77 17.93
CA PRO A 88 1.10 -2.15 18.00
C PRO A 88 0.55 -2.98 16.82
N HIS A 89 1.18 -4.13 16.58
CA HIS A 89 0.73 -5.14 15.60
C HIS A 89 0.71 -4.71 14.12
N ILE A 90 1.39 -3.65 13.75
CA ILE A 90 1.61 -3.32 12.32
C ILE A 90 2.41 -4.46 11.68
N PRO A 91 1.89 -5.11 10.61
CA PRO A 91 2.57 -6.24 10.01
C PRO A 91 3.83 -5.79 9.27
N HIS A 92 4.90 -6.58 9.39
CA HIS A 92 6.21 -6.31 8.79
C HIS A 92 6.76 -4.92 9.14
N PHE A 93 6.61 -4.48 10.40
CA PHE A 93 6.89 -3.10 10.83
C PHE A 93 8.28 -2.59 10.40
N LYS A 94 9.34 -3.39 10.60
CA LYS A 94 10.71 -2.99 10.28
C LYS A 94 10.93 -2.89 8.77
N GLU A 95 10.43 -3.86 8.02
CA GLU A 95 10.51 -3.87 6.56
C GLU A 95 9.69 -2.73 5.97
N ALA A 96 8.51 -2.45 6.51
CA ALA A 96 7.68 -1.32 6.10
C ALA A 96 8.41 0.02 6.32
N GLN A 97 9.09 0.21 7.45
CA GLN A 97 9.92 1.40 7.68
C GLN A 97 11.12 1.47 6.73
N ALA A 98 11.78 0.34 6.46
CA ALA A 98 12.91 0.29 5.54
C ALA A 98 12.50 0.58 4.09
N PHE A 99 11.32 0.09 3.67
CA PHE A 99 10.79 0.32 2.33
C PHE A 99 10.21 1.71 2.18
N LEU A 100 9.60 2.27 3.23
CA LEU A 100 8.98 3.60 3.21
C LEU A 100 9.56 4.47 4.34
N PRO A 101 10.76 5.05 4.16
CA PRO A 101 11.37 5.93 5.15
C PRO A 101 10.49 7.17 5.42
N HIS A 102 10.49 7.64 6.67
CA HIS A 102 9.67 8.78 7.08
C HIS A 102 9.97 10.04 6.26
N GLU A 103 11.20 10.23 5.82
CA GLU A 103 11.65 11.39 5.02
C GLU A 103 10.99 11.42 3.64
N VAL A 104 10.72 10.24 3.07
CA VAL A 104 10.09 10.10 1.74
C VAL A 104 8.62 10.55 1.77
N SER A 105 7.97 10.43 2.92
CA SER A 105 6.57 10.84 3.10
C SER A 105 6.35 12.35 3.24
N LYS A 106 7.41 13.12 3.51
CA LYS A 106 7.30 14.55 3.89
C LYS A 106 7.12 15.51 2.71
N GLY A 107 6.57 15.05 1.58
CA GLY A 107 6.35 15.88 0.39
C GLY A 107 5.16 15.44 -0.45
N TYR A 108 4.79 16.27 -1.43
CA TYR A 108 3.78 15.92 -2.45
C TYR A 108 4.25 14.87 -3.46
N ASP A 109 5.50 14.41 -3.33
CA ASP A 109 6.17 13.62 -4.35
C ASP A 109 5.53 12.24 -4.56
N LEU A 110 4.99 11.64 -3.49
CA LEU A 110 4.27 10.36 -3.53
C LEU A 110 2.84 10.48 -4.12
N ALA A 111 2.39 11.69 -4.45
CA ALA A 111 1.19 11.85 -5.27
C ALA A 111 1.45 11.38 -6.71
N TYR A 112 2.68 11.53 -7.21
CA TYR A 112 3.04 11.07 -8.55
C TYR A 112 3.24 9.56 -8.57
N ALA A 113 2.53 8.89 -9.47
CA ALA A 113 2.61 7.44 -9.63
C ALA A 113 4.06 6.95 -9.86
N SER A 114 4.85 7.69 -10.65
CA SER A 114 6.27 7.40 -10.90
C SER A 114 7.11 7.28 -9.64
N ASN A 115 6.72 7.97 -8.58
CA ASN A 115 7.43 7.97 -7.30
C ASN A 115 6.79 6.98 -6.32
N ALA A 116 5.46 6.87 -6.30
CA ALA A 116 4.74 6.02 -5.37
C ALA A 116 4.92 4.52 -5.65
N PHE A 117 4.70 4.09 -6.90
CA PHE A 117 4.65 2.68 -7.27
C PHE A 117 5.97 1.92 -6.99
N PRO A 118 7.18 2.50 -7.18
CA PRO A 118 8.42 1.84 -6.80
C PRO A 118 8.50 1.47 -5.31
N TYR A 119 7.94 2.28 -4.41
CA TYR A 119 7.89 1.94 -2.98
C TYR A 119 6.91 0.81 -2.70
N TRP A 120 5.69 0.93 -3.21
CA TRP A 120 4.64 -0.07 -3.00
C TRP A 120 4.92 -1.40 -3.72
N GLY A 121 5.72 -1.38 -4.79
CA GLY A 121 6.22 -2.58 -5.47
C GLY A 121 7.07 -3.45 -4.53
N LYS A 122 7.91 -2.84 -3.68
CA LYS A 122 8.70 -3.58 -2.67
C LYS A 122 7.80 -4.30 -1.67
N PHE A 123 6.66 -3.71 -1.31
CA PHE A 123 5.70 -4.32 -0.39
C PHE A 123 5.04 -5.58 -0.95
N LEU A 124 5.06 -5.84 -2.27
CA LEU A 124 4.56 -7.10 -2.85
C LEU A 124 5.34 -8.32 -2.34
N SER A 125 6.61 -8.14 -1.93
CA SER A 125 7.40 -9.17 -1.27
C SER A 125 6.83 -9.57 0.11
N LEU A 126 6.10 -8.69 0.78
CA LEU A 126 5.55 -8.88 2.12
C LEU A 126 4.21 -9.65 2.05
N PRO A 127 4.14 -10.91 2.52
CA PRO A 127 2.96 -11.77 2.31
C PRO A 127 1.64 -11.19 2.81
N THR A 128 1.65 -10.48 3.93
CA THR A 128 0.45 -9.89 4.53
C THR A 128 -0.19 -8.83 3.64
N TYR A 129 0.61 -7.99 2.99
CA TYR A 129 0.13 -6.90 2.13
C TYR A 129 -0.14 -7.34 0.68
N ARG A 130 0.55 -8.40 0.23
CA ARG A 130 0.61 -8.85 -1.16
C ARG A 130 -0.76 -8.90 -1.85
N LYS A 131 -1.75 -9.57 -1.25
CA LYS A 131 -3.08 -9.73 -1.87
C LYS A 131 -3.77 -8.39 -2.12
N ALA A 132 -3.74 -7.50 -1.14
CA ALA A 132 -4.39 -6.18 -1.22
C ALA A 132 -3.68 -5.29 -2.25
N LEU A 133 -2.34 -5.31 -2.25
CA LEU A 133 -1.55 -4.59 -3.25
C LEU A 133 -1.78 -5.11 -4.66
N PHE A 134 -1.77 -6.43 -4.88
CA PHE A 134 -2.07 -7.00 -6.20
C PHE A 134 -3.42 -6.54 -6.75
N LYS A 135 -4.46 -6.46 -5.91
CA LYS A 135 -5.78 -5.96 -6.32
C LYS A 135 -5.66 -4.53 -6.87
N GLY A 136 -5.00 -3.62 -6.16
CA GLY A 136 -4.85 -2.23 -6.61
C GLY A 136 -3.88 -2.08 -7.80
N PHE A 137 -2.75 -2.78 -7.79
CA PHE A 137 -1.81 -2.82 -8.91
C PHE A 137 -2.45 -3.26 -10.21
N LEU A 138 -3.30 -4.30 -10.19
CA LEU A 138 -4.00 -4.80 -11.39
C LEU A 138 -4.92 -3.75 -12.00
N VAL A 139 -5.61 -2.96 -11.17
CA VAL A 139 -6.46 -1.86 -11.64
C VAL A 139 -5.60 -0.77 -12.26
N SER A 140 -4.52 -0.37 -11.59
CA SER A 140 -3.62 0.69 -12.04
C SER A 140 -2.80 0.33 -13.29
N SER A 141 -2.31 -0.90 -13.40
CA SER A 141 -1.64 -1.43 -14.60
C SER A 141 -2.61 -1.70 -15.75
N GLY A 142 -3.92 -1.58 -15.54
CA GLY A 142 -4.95 -1.60 -16.58
C GLY A 142 -5.50 -0.21 -16.90
N SER A 143 -4.96 0.85 -16.30
CA SER A 143 -5.43 2.22 -16.49
C SER A 143 -5.25 2.68 -17.93
N ARG A 144 -6.21 3.49 -18.41
CA ARG A 144 -6.08 4.20 -19.71
C ARG A 144 -5.12 5.38 -19.64
N SER A 145 -4.75 5.78 -18.43
CA SER A 145 -3.87 6.91 -18.19
C SER A 145 -2.41 6.45 -18.10
N GLU A 146 -1.61 6.84 -19.08
CA GLU A 146 -0.19 6.44 -19.20
C GLU A 146 0.62 6.79 -17.94
N HIS A 147 0.34 7.95 -17.31
CA HIS A 147 1.05 8.38 -16.10
C HIS A 147 0.83 7.45 -14.90
N VAL A 148 -0.24 6.66 -14.87
CA VAL A 148 -0.47 5.61 -13.86
C VAL A 148 -0.04 4.25 -14.38
N PHE A 149 -0.41 3.95 -15.63
CA PHE A 149 -0.17 2.66 -16.27
C PHE A 149 1.32 2.29 -16.26
N GLU A 150 2.20 3.17 -16.75
CA GLU A 150 3.62 2.86 -16.90
C GLU A 150 4.29 2.57 -15.53
N PRO A 151 4.20 3.46 -14.52
CA PRO A 151 4.80 3.17 -13.21
C PRO A 151 4.23 1.93 -12.52
N ALA A 152 2.91 1.70 -12.62
CA ALA A 152 2.26 0.54 -12.01
C ALA A 152 2.71 -0.77 -12.67
N LYS A 153 2.73 -0.79 -14.01
CA LYS A 153 3.24 -1.91 -14.80
C LYS A 153 4.70 -2.19 -14.45
N ASP A 154 5.55 -1.18 -14.47
CA ASP A 154 6.99 -1.35 -14.27
C ASP A 154 7.30 -1.91 -12.89
N ALA A 155 6.66 -1.39 -11.85
CA ALA A 155 6.83 -1.90 -10.49
C ALA A 155 6.30 -3.35 -10.34
N LEU A 156 5.18 -3.67 -10.98
CA LEU A 156 4.62 -5.03 -10.96
C LEU A 156 5.51 -6.03 -11.71
N VAL A 157 5.96 -5.70 -12.92
CA VAL A 157 6.88 -6.52 -13.72
C VAL A 157 8.19 -6.70 -12.98
N SER A 158 8.76 -5.63 -12.39
CA SER A 158 9.98 -5.73 -11.58
C SER A 158 9.84 -6.74 -10.44
N TYR A 159 8.69 -6.76 -9.75
CA TYR A 159 8.42 -7.75 -8.72
C TYR A 159 8.28 -9.17 -9.28
N LEU A 160 7.60 -9.36 -10.42
CA LEU A 160 7.45 -10.68 -11.02
C LEU A 160 8.79 -11.26 -11.48
N LEU A 161 9.65 -10.43 -12.08
CA LEU A 161 10.99 -10.82 -12.49
C LEU A 161 11.86 -11.20 -11.27
N SER A 162 11.75 -10.49 -10.14
CA SER A 162 12.50 -10.86 -8.94
C SER A 162 12.10 -12.25 -8.41
N LEU A 163 10.85 -12.68 -8.61
CA LEU A 163 10.42 -14.05 -8.27
C LEU A 163 11.02 -15.12 -9.19
N GLU A 164 11.32 -14.78 -10.44
CA GLU A 164 11.97 -15.68 -11.39
C GLU A 164 13.46 -15.83 -11.07
N GLU A 165 14.14 -14.74 -10.71
CA GLU A 165 15.54 -14.75 -10.27
C GLU A 165 15.72 -15.54 -8.97
N GLU A 166 14.81 -15.41 -8.00
CA GLU A 166 14.83 -16.22 -6.78
C GLU A 166 14.66 -17.73 -7.06
N LYS A 167 13.87 -18.08 -8.07
CA LYS A 167 13.67 -19.47 -8.49
C LYS A 167 14.83 -20.01 -9.33
N ASN A 168 15.60 -19.14 -9.97
CA ASN A 168 16.70 -19.50 -10.86
C ASN A 168 17.97 -18.65 -10.59
N PRO A 169 18.59 -18.77 -9.40
CA PRO A 169 19.68 -17.89 -8.95
C PRO A 169 20.98 -18.05 -9.76
N ALA A 170 21.02 -19.02 -10.68
CA ALA A 170 22.07 -19.19 -11.67
C ALA A 170 21.44 -19.80 -12.92
N GLY A 171 21.26 -19.01 -13.99
CA GLY A 171 21.20 -19.58 -15.33
C GLY A 171 22.40 -20.52 -15.50
N GLU A 172 22.13 -21.71 -16.03
CA GLU A 172 23.08 -22.77 -16.31
C GLU A 172 24.50 -22.25 -16.58
N ARG A 173 25.44 -22.50 -15.65
CA ARG A 173 26.86 -22.60 -16.02
C ARG A 173 27.06 -23.88 -16.83
N LEU A 174 26.52 -23.88 -18.04
CA LEU A 174 27.00 -24.72 -19.12
C LEU A 174 27.81 -23.78 -20.03
N GLN A 175 29.07 -23.60 -19.67
CA GLN A 175 30.12 -23.31 -20.64
C GLN A 175 30.99 -24.56 -20.69
N ASP A 176 30.71 -25.34 -21.73
CA ASP A 176 31.66 -26.04 -22.57
C ASP A 176 32.71 -26.92 -21.89
N PHE A 177 32.43 -28.22 -21.92
CA PHE A 177 33.47 -29.23 -21.99
C PHE A 177 34.13 -29.12 -23.38
N ASP A 178 35.33 -28.53 -23.43
CA ASP A 178 36.33 -28.82 -24.46
C ASP A 178 37.03 -30.16 -24.16
#